data_AF-A0A7J6S321-F1
#
_entry.id   AF-A0A7J6S321-F1
#
_cell.length_a   1.000
_cell.length_b   1.000
_cell.length_c   1.000
_cell.angle_alpha   90.00
_cell.angle_beta   90.00
_cell.angle_gamma   90.00
#
_symmetry.space_group_name_H-M   'P 1'
#
loop_
_entity.id
_entity.type
_entity.pdbx_description
1 polymer ?
#
loop_
_entity_poly.entity_id
_entity_poly.type
_entity_poly.pdbx_seq_one_letter_code
_entity_poly.pdbx_strand_id
1 'polypeptide(L)'
;MLEKLMSMTTVDILTLALPVPKTGYTGVSMYVDDKGVAKNLPMNVRAQGLTSACGLVGNQIRGDAFVGRMYDDGKDEWFRTDFKESDLNSGLEWIATAKSINMRQGGGTTLSALTSQYGMGSNSEVAAPTSVANMPNREEPVKRDGYTYRQT
;
A
#
# COMPACT_ATOMS: atom_id res chain seq x y z
N MET A 1 0.81 10.13 -28.86
CA MET A 1 1.67 10.35 -27.66
C MET A 1 0.83 10.40 -26.39
N LEU A 2 -0.25 11.18 -26.35
CA LEU A 2 -1.16 11.28 -25.19
C LEU A 2 -1.85 9.95 -24.84
N GLU A 3 -2.37 9.21 -25.83
CA GLU A 3 -2.98 7.88 -25.62
C GLU A 3 -1.99 6.88 -24.99
N LYS A 4 -0.72 6.95 -25.38
CA LYS A 4 0.35 6.07 -24.88
C LYS A 4 0.72 6.37 -23.42
N LEU A 5 0.56 7.63 -22.99
CA LEU A 5 0.70 8.07 -21.61
C LEU A 5 -0.50 7.66 -20.74
N MET A 6 -1.70 7.62 -21.34
CA MET A 6 -2.92 7.13 -20.69
C MET A 6 -2.95 5.59 -20.58
N SER A 7 -2.31 4.88 -21.52
CA SER A 7 -2.19 3.41 -21.47
C SER A 7 -1.12 2.93 -20.50
N MET A 8 -0.22 3.81 -20.04
CA MET A 8 0.73 3.46 -18.97
C MET A 8 -0.01 3.30 -17.64
N THR A 9 0.07 2.10 -17.07
CA THR A 9 -0.43 1.80 -15.73
C THR A 9 0.64 2.13 -14.71
N THR A 10 0.33 3.11 -13.87
CA THR A 10 1.11 3.51 -12.71
C THR A 10 0.27 3.22 -11.48
N VAL A 11 0.92 3.00 -10.34
CA VAL A 11 0.27 2.52 -9.13
C VAL A 11 0.35 3.62 -8.07
N ASP A 12 -0.80 3.97 -7.51
CA ASP A 12 -0.88 4.77 -6.29
C ASP A 12 -0.97 3.86 -5.07
N ILE A 13 -0.39 4.32 -3.95
CA ILE A 13 -0.33 3.56 -2.69
C ILE A 13 -1.17 4.29 -1.65
N LEU A 14 -2.22 3.60 -1.20
CA LEU A 14 -3.04 4.01 -0.07
C LEU A 14 -2.64 3.23 1.17
N THR A 15 -2.17 3.93 2.19
CA THR A 15 -1.87 3.31 3.48
C THR A 15 -3.16 3.12 4.27
N LEU A 16 -3.66 1.88 4.32
CA LEU A 16 -4.86 1.53 5.09
C LEU A 16 -4.57 1.55 6.59
N ALA A 17 -3.42 1.03 7.00
CA ALA A 17 -2.96 1.00 8.39
C ALA A 17 -1.46 1.30 8.44
N LEU A 18 -1.06 2.19 9.34
CA LEU A 18 0.35 2.51 9.60
C LEU A 18 0.99 1.45 10.52
N PRO A 19 2.25 1.05 10.29
CA PRO A 19 2.98 0.16 11.19
C PRO A 19 3.49 0.93 12.42
N VAL A 20 2.63 1.06 13.43
CA VAL A 20 2.93 1.79 14.68
C VAL A 20 2.70 0.86 15.87
N PRO A 21 3.18 1.20 17.08
CA PRO A 21 2.99 0.33 18.24
C PRO A 21 1.52 -0.06 18.48
N LYS A 22 0.57 0.83 18.19
CA LYS A 22 -0.87 0.58 18.33
C LYS A 22 -1.43 -0.46 17.36
N THR A 23 -0.79 -0.67 16.21
CA THR A 23 -1.15 -1.73 15.24
C THR A 23 -0.27 -2.96 15.40
N GLY A 24 0.52 -3.05 16.48
CA GLY A 24 1.53 -4.09 16.65
C GLY A 24 2.57 -4.07 15.54
N TYR A 25 2.93 -2.86 15.07
CA TYR A 25 3.87 -2.65 13.95
C TYR A 25 3.42 -3.29 12.62
N THR A 26 2.13 -3.64 12.51
CA THR A 26 1.55 -4.15 11.28
C THR A 26 1.07 -3.01 10.41
N GLY A 27 1.61 -2.92 9.21
CA GLY A 27 1.14 -2.02 8.16
C GLY A 27 0.31 -2.74 7.13
N VAL A 28 -0.67 -2.04 6.56
CA VAL A 28 -1.49 -2.54 5.45
C VAL A 28 -1.57 -1.46 4.38
N SER A 29 -1.22 -1.82 3.15
CA SER A 29 -1.21 -0.92 2.00
C SER A 29 -2.09 -1.47 0.89
N MET A 30 -2.85 -0.59 0.23
CA MET A 30 -3.61 -0.88 -0.96
C MET A 30 -2.96 -0.20 -2.17
N TYR A 31 -2.81 -0.95 -3.25
CA TYR A 31 -2.22 -0.53 -4.51
C TYR A 31 -3.31 -0.46 -5.56
N VAL A 32 -3.48 0.71 -6.17
CA VAL A 32 -4.57 0.97 -7.13
C VAL A 32 -4.03 1.69 -8.36
N ASP A 33 -4.78 1.67 -9.47
CA ASP A 33 -4.43 2.44 -10.66
C ASP A 33 -4.57 3.95 -10.39
N ASP A 34 -3.47 4.69 -10.48
CA ASP A 34 -3.44 6.14 -10.25
C ASP A 34 -4.23 6.94 -11.31
N LYS A 35 -4.53 6.31 -12.44
CA LYS A 35 -5.28 6.89 -13.56
C LYS A 35 -6.66 6.25 -13.74
N GLY A 36 -7.17 5.53 -12.74
CA GLY A 36 -8.47 4.86 -12.84
C GLY A 36 -9.63 5.80 -13.22
N VAL A 37 -9.59 7.07 -12.79
CA VAL A 37 -10.55 8.10 -13.22
C VAL A 37 -10.37 8.45 -14.69
N ALA A 38 -9.15 8.78 -15.12
CA ALA A 38 -8.84 9.21 -16.50
C ALA A 38 -9.08 8.11 -17.53
N LYS A 39 -8.87 6.84 -17.15
CA LYS A 39 -9.17 5.65 -17.94
C LYS A 39 -10.66 5.27 -17.91
N ASN A 40 -11.48 6.00 -17.15
CA ASN A 40 -12.88 5.71 -16.91
C ASN A 40 -13.15 4.27 -16.44
N LEU A 41 -12.28 3.73 -15.57
CA LEU A 41 -12.45 2.39 -15.01
C LEU A 41 -13.66 2.33 -14.07
N PRO A 42 -14.32 1.17 -13.94
CA PRO A 42 -15.44 1.01 -13.03
C PRO A 42 -15.03 1.20 -11.57
N MET A 43 -15.95 1.70 -10.75
CA MET A 43 -15.74 1.80 -9.30
C MET A 43 -15.63 0.41 -8.67
N ASN A 44 -14.60 0.21 -7.85
CA ASN A 44 -14.41 -1.02 -7.10
C ASN A 44 -15.07 -0.91 -5.73
N VAL A 45 -16.34 -1.28 -5.64
CA VAL A 45 -17.16 -1.14 -4.43
C VAL A 45 -16.56 -1.88 -3.22
N ARG A 46 -15.90 -3.02 -3.44
CA ARG A 46 -15.26 -3.81 -2.36
C ARG A 46 -14.05 -3.07 -1.79
N ALA A 47 -13.15 -2.61 -2.66
CA ALA A 47 -11.98 -1.84 -2.25
C ALA A 47 -12.38 -0.50 -1.61
N GLN A 48 -13.39 0.16 -2.16
CA GLN A 48 -13.99 1.37 -1.60
C GLN A 48 -14.59 1.15 -0.20
N GLY A 49 -15.24 0.00 0.02
CA GLY A 49 -15.76 -0.39 1.32
C GLY A 49 -14.65 -0.57 2.35
N LEU A 50 -13.55 -1.24 1.97
CA LEU A 50 -12.40 -1.45 2.83
C LEU A 50 -11.70 -0.13 3.20
N THR A 51 -11.43 0.75 2.23
CA THR A 51 -10.81 2.06 2.49
C THR A 51 -11.67 2.91 3.42
N SER A 52 -12.98 2.94 3.18
CA SER A 52 -13.94 3.66 4.02
C SER A 52 -14.01 3.09 5.43
N ALA A 53 -13.96 1.76 5.57
CA ALA A 53 -13.92 1.08 6.88
C ALA A 53 -12.65 1.46 7.68
N CYS A 54 -11.52 1.64 7.00
CA CYS A 54 -10.28 2.15 7.59
C CYS A 54 -10.26 3.68 7.80
N GLY A 55 -11.38 4.39 7.62
CA GLY A 55 -11.48 5.83 7.86
C GLY A 55 -10.90 6.72 6.75
N LEU A 56 -10.63 6.16 5.57
CA LEU A 56 -10.15 6.89 4.40
C LEU A 56 -11.33 7.40 3.57
N VAL A 57 -12.01 8.42 4.07
CA VAL A 57 -13.20 8.99 3.42
C VAL A 57 -12.79 9.89 2.26
N GLY A 58 -13.44 9.75 1.10
CA GLY A 58 -13.28 10.63 -0.06
C GLY A 58 -12.40 10.08 -1.19
N ASN A 59 -11.61 9.03 -0.94
CA ASN A 59 -10.88 8.34 -1.99
C ASN A 59 -11.84 7.63 -2.94
N GLN A 60 -11.60 7.67 -4.26
CA GLN A 60 -12.35 6.91 -5.25
C GLN A 60 -11.49 5.79 -5.81
N ILE A 61 -11.82 4.55 -5.47
CA ILE A 61 -11.06 3.39 -5.93
C ILE A 61 -11.67 2.83 -7.21
N ARG A 62 -10.97 2.97 -8.34
CA ARG A 62 -11.43 2.50 -9.65
C ARG A 62 -10.47 1.47 -10.24
N GLY A 63 -11.04 0.45 -10.89
CA GLY A 63 -10.29 -0.68 -11.44
C GLY A 63 -9.85 -1.68 -10.38
N ASP A 64 -8.74 -2.37 -10.66
CA ASP A 64 -8.20 -3.39 -9.77
C ASP A 64 -7.51 -2.76 -8.56
N ALA A 65 -7.53 -3.50 -7.45
CA ALA A 65 -6.88 -3.12 -6.21
C ALA A 65 -6.19 -4.35 -5.60
N PHE A 66 -4.95 -4.16 -5.15
CA PHE A 66 -4.17 -5.20 -4.48
C PHE A 66 -3.87 -4.76 -3.06
N VAL A 67 -3.94 -5.67 -2.10
CA VAL A 67 -3.67 -5.36 -0.69
C VAL A 67 -2.49 -6.18 -0.22
N GLY A 68 -1.54 -5.51 0.44
CA GLY A 68 -0.38 -6.14 1.06
C GLY A 68 -0.33 -5.82 2.55
N ARG A 69 0.19 -6.76 3.33
CA ARG A 69 0.48 -6.60 4.76
C ARG A 69 1.97 -6.73 5.01
N MET A 70 2.49 -5.90 5.90
CA MET A 70 3.87 -5.98 6.36
C MET A 70 3.95 -5.81 7.87
N TYR A 71 5.02 -6.34 8.44
CA TYR A 71 5.52 -5.94 9.74
C TYR A 71 6.71 -5.00 9.52
N ASP A 72 6.74 -3.89 10.25
CA ASP A 72 7.82 -2.91 10.23
C ASP A 72 7.92 -2.21 11.58
N ASP A 73 8.96 -2.51 12.36
CA ASP A 73 9.16 -1.89 13.67
C ASP A 73 9.85 -0.50 13.60
N GLY A 74 10.22 -0.06 12.40
CA GLY A 74 10.93 1.19 12.15
C GLY A 74 12.38 1.19 12.63
N LYS A 75 12.93 0.02 12.98
CA LYS A 75 14.30 -0.14 13.47
C LYS A 75 15.08 -1.12 12.60
N ASP A 76 14.84 -2.41 12.80
CA ASP A 76 15.68 -3.49 12.28
C ASP A 76 14.86 -4.60 11.61
N GLU A 77 13.58 -4.76 11.98
CA GLU A 77 12.74 -5.85 11.50
C GLU A 77 11.72 -5.38 10.48
N TRP A 78 11.87 -5.89 9.25
CA TRP A 78 10.91 -5.67 8.18
C TRP A 78 10.66 -6.95 7.39
N PHE A 79 9.40 -7.33 7.26
CA PHE A 79 9.01 -8.44 6.40
C PHE A 79 7.54 -8.36 5.98
N ARG A 80 7.23 -8.96 4.82
CA ARG A 80 5.85 -9.14 4.38
C ARG A 80 5.21 -10.28 5.14
N THR A 81 3.93 -10.11 5.45
CA THR A 81 3.11 -11.16 6.06
C THR A 81 1.92 -11.46 5.15
N ASP A 82 1.37 -12.66 5.28
CA ASP A 82 0.19 -13.06 4.51
C ASP A 82 -0.96 -12.08 4.76
N PHE A 83 -1.78 -11.79 3.76
CA PHE A 83 -3.06 -11.11 3.93
C PHE A 83 -4.13 -12.01 3.30
N LYS A 84 -5.06 -12.50 4.12
CA LYS A 84 -6.06 -13.51 3.74
C LYS A 84 -7.43 -12.87 3.58
N GLU A 85 -8.35 -13.56 2.93
CA GLU A 85 -9.74 -13.10 2.81
C GLU A 85 -10.39 -12.85 4.18
N SER A 86 -10.05 -13.65 5.19
CA SER A 86 -10.50 -13.44 6.57
C SER A 86 -10.11 -12.08 7.15
N ASP A 87 -9.04 -11.45 6.65
CA ASP A 87 -8.57 -10.13 7.08
C ASP A 87 -9.45 -8.98 6.52
N LEU A 88 -10.37 -9.26 5.57
CA LEU A 88 -11.26 -8.26 4.94
C LEU A 88 -12.56 -7.97 5.73
N ASN A 89 -12.74 -8.57 6.90
CA ASN A 89 -13.94 -8.35 7.71
C ASN A 89 -13.85 -7.00 8.45
N SER A 90 -14.78 -6.08 8.17
CA SER A 90 -14.84 -4.72 8.74
C SER A 90 -14.97 -4.67 10.27
N GLY A 91 -15.37 -5.76 10.92
CA GLY A 91 -15.46 -5.89 12.37
C GLY A 91 -14.13 -6.22 13.07
N LEU A 92 -13.04 -6.42 12.33
CA LEU A 92 -11.75 -6.77 12.91
C LEU A 92 -11.10 -5.58 13.64
N GLU A 93 -10.39 -5.89 14.72
CA GLU A 93 -9.72 -4.91 15.57
C GLU A 93 -8.72 -4.03 14.79
N TRP A 94 -7.99 -4.61 13.84
CA TRP A 94 -7.02 -3.86 13.05
C TRP A 94 -7.67 -2.73 12.23
N ILE A 95 -8.89 -2.94 11.71
CA ILE A 95 -9.66 -1.94 10.95
C ILE A 95 -10.14 -0.84 11.88
N ALA A 96 -10.67 -1.20 13.05
CA ALA A 96 -11.09 -0.21 14.05
C ALA A 96 -9.91 0.66 14.51
N THR A 97 -8.76 0.04 14.76
CA THR A 97 -7.52 0.73 15.13
C THR A 97 -7.03 1.64 14.00
N ALA A 98 -6.94 1.12 12.77
CA ALA A 98 -6.56 1.90 11.59
C ALA A 98 -7.47 3.11 11.39
N LYS A 99 -8.80 2.91 11.45
CA LYS A 99 -9.79 3.98 11.39
C LYS A 99 -9.55 5.04 12.45
N SER A 100 -9.30 4.64 13.69
CA SER A 100 -9.05 5.58 14.79
C SER A 100 -7.80 6.44 14.56
N ILE A 101 -6.75 5.88 13.96
CA ILE A 101 -5.50 6.58 13.63
C ILE A 101 -5.73 7.52 12.45
N ASN A 102 -6.30 7.01 11.36
CA ASN A 102 -6.50 7.77 10.13
C ASN A 102 -7.45 8.96 10.31
N MET A 103 -8.53 8.81 11.09
CA MET A 103 -9.44 9.92 11.36
C MET A 103 -8.79 11.03 12.21
N ARG A 104 -7.84 10.69 13.09
CA ARG A 104 -7.10 11.69 13.88
C ARG A 104 -6.06 12.46 13.06
N GLN A 105 -5.53 11.83 12.01
CA GLN A 105 -4.53 12.43 11.12
C GLN A 105 -5.15 13.22 9.95
N GLY A 106 -6.48 13.33 9.87
CA GLY A 106 -7.17 14.13 8.85
C GLY A 106 -7.59 13.35 7.59
N GLY A 107 -7.68 12.02 7.67
CA GLY A 107 -7.98 11.15 6.52
C GLY A 107 -6.67 10.76 5.82
N GLY A 108 -6.51 9.46 5.54
CA GLY A 108 -5.21 8.95 5.10
C GLY A 108 -4.76 9.60 3.80
N THR A 109 -3.61 10.23 3.91
CA THR A 109 -2.84 10.81 2.83
C THR A 109 -2.38 9.68 1.93
N THR A 110 -2.72 9.75 0.63
CA THR A 110 -2.02 8.97 -0.39
C THR A 110 -0.53 9.29 -0.26
N LEU A 111 0.35 8.34 -0.59
CA LEU A 111 1.78 8.61 -0.52
C LEU A 111 2.17 9.84 -1.37
N SER A 112 1.49 10.00 -2.51
CA SER A 112 1.55 11.19 -3.38
C SER A 112 1.14 12.50 -2.68
N ALA A 113 0.07 12.48 -1.88
CA ALA A 113 -0.35 13.63 -1.09
C ALA A 113 0.61 13.92 0.07
N LEU A 114 1.19 12.88 0.69
CA LEU A 114 2.21 13.03 1.73
C LEU A 114 3.49 13.65 1.15
N THR A 115 3.96 13.17 0.00
CA THR A 115 5.11 13.76 -0.72
C THR A 115 4.85 15.22 -1.10
N SER A 116 3.63 15.54 -1.53
CA SER A 116 3.24 16.91 -1.89
C SER A 116 3.13 17.84 -0.68
N GLN A 117 2.66 17.32 0.46
CA GLN A 117 2.47 18.07 1.70
C GLN A 117 3.80 18.32 2.44
N TYR A 118 4.76 17.38 2.36
CA TYR A 118 6.03 17.49 3.06
C TYR A 118 7.19 18.06 2.23
N GLY A 119 6.97 18.40 0.95
CA GLY A 119 7.86 19.25 0.15
C GLY A 119 9.35 19.09 0.47
N MET A 120 9.84 17.84 0.44
CA MET A 120 11.18 17.51 0.93
C MET A 120 12.20 17.79 -0.18
N GLY A 121 12.56 19.07 -0.32
CA GLY A 121 13.82 19.45 -0.94
C GLY A 121 14.99 19.02 -0.05
N SER A 122 16.05 18.53 -0.70
CA SER A 122 17.38 18.20 -0.14
C SER A 122 17.61 16.76 0.36
N ASN A 123 18.21 15.96 -0.53
CA ASN A 123 19.22 14.92 -0.26
C ASN A 123 18.91 13.90 0.83
N SER A 124 17.75 13.26 0.75
CA SER A 124 17.61 11.89 1.22
C SER A 124 17.01 11.11 0.08
N GLU A 125 17.80 10.22 -0.51
CA GLU A 125 17.28 9.20 -1.41
C GLU A 125 16.16 8.48 -0.67
N VAL A 126 14.90 8.86 -0.94
CA VAL A 126 13.80 7.91 -0.78
C VAL A 126 14.17 6.82 -1.74
N ALA A 127 14.66 5.70 -1.21
CA ALA A 127 15.12 4.59 -2.01
C ALA A 127 14.03 4.28 -3.04
N ALA A 128 14.25 4.70 -4.29
CA ALA A 128 13.66 4.02 -5.42
C ALA A 128 13.95 2.53 -5.19
N PRO A 129 13.02 1.60 -5.52
CA PRO A 129 13.32 0.19 -5.42
C PRO A 129 14.65 -0.01 -6.14
N THR A 130 15.70 -0.30 -5.37
CA THR A 130 17.06 -0.19 -5.85
C THR A 130 17.12 -1.13 -7.03
N SER A 131 17.41 -0.58 -8.22
CA SER A 131 17.72 -1.42 -9.36
C SER A 131 18.80 -2.38 -8.88
N VAL A 132 18.56 -3.67 -9.12
CA VAL A 132 19.28 -4.83 -8.56
C VAL A 132 20.79 -4.86 -8.92
N ALA A 133 21.32 -3.78 -9.48
CA ALA A 133 22.59 -3.73 -10.18
C ALA A 133 23.81 -3.47 -9.28
N ASN A 134 23.67 -2.91 -8.07
CA ASN A 134 24.83 -2.40 -7.30
C ASN A 134 24.83 -2.75 -5.80
N MET A 135 24.66 -4.02 -5.43
CA MET A 135 24.99 -4.48 -4.07
C MET A 135 26.21 -5.42 -4.09
N PRO A 136 27.36 -5.05 -3.49
CA PRO A 136 28.50 -5.95 -3.36
C PRO A 136 28.28 -6.96 -2.22
N ASN A 137 28.52 -8.23 -2.52
CA ASN A 137 28.57 -9.41 -1.63
C ASN A 137 27.43 -9.53 -0.62
N ARG A 138 26.30 -10.09 -1.07
CA ARG A 138 25.33 -10.73 -0.19
C ARG A 138 25.61 -12.23 -0.17
N GLU A 139 25.74 -12.79 1.03
CA GLU A 139 25.68 -14.25 1.24
C GLU A 139 24.45 -14.80 0.49
N GLU A 140 24.63 -15.94 -0.16
CA GLU A 140 23.61 -16.60 -0.99
C GLU A 140 22.23 -16.57 -0.29
N PRO A 141 21.17 -16.06 -0.95
CA PRO A 141 19.85 -16.08 -0.38
C PRO A 141 19.48 -17.51 -0.03
N VAL A 142 19.10 -17.76 1.23
CA VAL A 142 18.60 -19.05 1.70
C VAL A 142 17.55 -19.54 0.70
N LYS A 143 17.85 -20.62 -0.03
CA LYS A 143 16.90 -21.29 -0.93
C LYS A 143 15.69 -21.69 -0.09
N ARG A 144 14.62 -20.91 -0.16
CA ARG A 144 13.29 -21.32 0.29
C ARG A 144 12.60 -21.88 -0.94
N ASP A 145 12.06 -23.09 -0.80
CA ASP A 145 11.37 -23.80 -1.88
C ASP A 145 10.32 -22.89 -2.52
N GLY A 146 10.36 -22.80 -3.86
CA GLY A 146 9.63 -21.80 -4.64
C GLY A 146 8.12 -21.85 -4.40
N TYR A 147 7.51 -20.66 -4.30
CA TYR A 147 6.05 -20.53 -4.30
C TYR A 147 5.50 -20.87 -5.69
N THR A 148 4.62 -21.88 -5.76
CA THR A 148 3.87 -22.22 -6.97
C THR A 148 2.43 -21.77 -6.79
N TYR A 149 2.00 -20.71 -7.49
CA TYR A 149 0.61 -20.27 -7.50
C TYR A 149 -0.14 -20.92 -8.67
N ARG A 150 -1.26 -21.60 -8.39
CA ARG A 150 -2.23 -22.01 -9.42
C ARG A 150 -3.51 -21.24 -9.19
N GLN A 151 -3.86 -20.42 -10.18
CA GLN A 151 -5.17 -19.79 -10.27
C GLN A 151 -6.18 -20.89 -10.66
N THR A 152 -7.16 -21.17 -9.80
CA THR A 152 -8.33 -21.98 -10.13
C THR A 152 -9.41 -21.13 -10.76
#